data_AF-A0A9J5VYB5-F1
#
_entry.id   AF-A0A9J5VYB5-F1
#
_cell.length_a   1.000
_cell.length_b   1.000
_cell.length_c   1.000
_cell.angle_alpha   90.00
_cell.angle_beta   90.00
_cell.angle_gamma   90.00
#
_symmetry.space_group_name_H-M   'P 1'
#
loop_
_entity.id
_entity.type
_entity.pdbx_description
1 polymer ?
#
loop_
_entity_poly.entity_id
_entity_poly.type
_entity_poly.pdbx_seq_one_letter_code
_entity_poly.pdbx_strand_id
1 'polypeptide(L)'
;MGQLAHSADHQAARLKASITGMIQTARADSMTPLIATIDALVAMTAVCEHGQGITEKVKTLKVVIAALINDVDQLKSTDMSIIFGM
;
A
#
# COMPACT_ATOMS: atom_id res chain seq x y z
N MET A 1 17.71 -39.63 -11.19
CA MET A 1 17.59 -38.23 -11.69
C MET A 1 16.25 -37.57 -11.37
N GLY A 2 15.10 -38.25 -11.49
CA GLY A 2 13.77 -37.62 -11.25
C GLY A 2 13.50 -37.10 -9.82
N GLN A 3 13.95 -37.79 -8.78
CA GLN A 3 13.77 -37.32 -7.38
C GLN A 3 14.59 -36.07 -7.04
N LEU A 4 15.80 -35.93 -7.62
CA LEU A 4 16.63 -34.74 -7.46
C LEU A 4 16.00 -33.53 -8.15
N ALA A 5 15.49 -33.69 -9.36
CA ALA A 5 14.75 -32.65 -10.06
C ALA A 5 13.50 -32.23 -9.27
N HIS A 6 12.71 -33.20 -8.79
CA HIS A 6 11.51 -32.92 -8.00
C HIS A 6 11.83 -32.20 -6.67
N SER A 7 12.92 -32.58 -6.01
CA SER A 7 13.37 -31.90 -4.79
C SER A 7 13.79 -30.46 -5.07
N ALA A 8 14.53 -30.22 -6.16
CA ALA A 8 14.96 -28.88 -6.58
C ALA A 8 13.75 -27.98 -6.91
N ASP A 9 12.78 -28.49 -7.66
CA ASP A 9 11.55 -27.75 -8.01
C ASP A 9 10.75 -27.38 -6.76
N HIS A 10 10.63 -28.29 -5.79
CA HIS A 10 9.94 -28.02 -4.53
C HIS A 10 10.67 -26.95 -3.71
N GLN A 11 12.01 -26.96 -3.67
CA GLN A 11 12.78 -25.92 -3.00
C GLN A 11 12.63 -24.56 -3.68
N ALA A 12 12.63 -24.52 -5.02
CA ALA A 12 12.39 -23.30 -5.78
C ALA A 12 10.99 -22.72 -5.51
N ALA A 13 9.96 -23.58 -5.48
CA ALA A 13 8.60 -23.17 -5.16
C ALA A 13 8.49 -22.61 -3.72
N ARG A 14 9.13 -23.27 -2.74
CA ARG A 14 9.16 -22.79 -1.35
C ARG A 14 9.87 -21.45 -1.21
N LEU A 15 11.00 -21.27 -1.89
CA LEU A 15 11.74 -20.01 -1.87
C LEU A 15 10.90 -18.88 -2.49
N LYS A 16 10.27 -19.14 -3.64
CA LYS A 16 9.36 -18.19 -4.28
C LYS A 16 8.23 -17.77 -3.33
N ALA A 17 7.56 -18.74 -2.70
CA ALA A 17 6.49 -18.45 -1.74
C ALA A 17 6.98 -17.64 -0.53
N SER A 18 8.17 -17.96 0.00
CA SER A 18 8.78 -17.21 1.11
C SER A 18 9.08 -15.77 0.73
N ILE A 19 9.67 -15.54 -0.45
CA ILE A 19 10.00 -14.19 -0.93
C ILE A 19 8.71 -13.40 -1.16
N THR A 20 7.70 -14.00 -1.79
CA THR A 20 6.40 -13.35 -1.98
C THR A 20 5.76 -12.96 -0.64
N GLY A 21 5.79 -13.86 0.36
CA GLY A 21 5.29 -13.56 1.70
C GLY A 21 6.04 -12.41 2.37
N MET A 22 7.37 -12.39 2.29
CA MET A 22 8.19 -11.31 2.84
C MET A 22 7.87 -9.94 2.22
N ILE A 23 7.69 -9.90 0.88
CA ILE A 23 7.32 -8.68 0.16
C ILE A 23 5.95 -8.19 0.63
N GLN A 24 4.96 -9.08 0.73
CA GLN A 24 3.61 -8.73 1.18
C GLN A 24 3.60 -8.20 2.62
N THR A 25 4.36 -8.81 3.52
CA THR A 25 4.47 -8.36 4.92
C THR A 25 5.15 -7.00 5.02
N ALA A 26 6.36 -6.84 4.45
CA ALA A 26 7.09 -5.58 4.50
C ALA A 26 6.27 -4.42 3.90
N ARG A 27 5.50 -4.73 2.87
CA ARG A 27 4.57 -3.80 2.26
C ARG A 27 3.42 -3.42 3.20
N ALA A 28 2.71 -4.40 3.78
CA ALA A 28 1.64 -4.13 4.73
C ALA A 28 2.13 -3.29 5.93
N ASP A 29 3.34 -3.58 6.41
CA ASP A 29 3.99 -2.83 7.49
C ASP A 29 4.27 -1.38 7.11
N SER A 30 4.57 -1.09 5.83
CA SER A 30 4.77 0.27 5.32
C SER A 30 3.45 1.01 4.98
N MET A 31 2.43 0.29 4.50
CA MET A 31 1.16 0.88 4.06
C MET A 31 0.25 1.23 5.24
N THR A 32 0.24 0.40 6.28
CA THR A 32 -0.58 0.62 7.48
C THR A 32 -0.35 2.01 8.11
N PRO A 33 0.89 2.44 8.42
CA PRO A 33 1.13 3.77 9.00
C PRO A 33 0.81 4.91 8.02
N LEU A 34 0.99 4.69 6.71
CA LEU A 34 0.64 5.68 5.69
C LEU A 34 -0.87 5.93 5.65
N ILE A 35 -1.68 4.87 5.62
CA ILE A 35 -3.15 4.95 5.65
C ILE A 35 -3.62 5.66 6.93
N ALA A 36 -3.07 5.26 8.08
CA ALA A 36 -3.39 5.91 9.36
C ALA A 36 -3.06 7.42 9.37
N THR A 37 -1.96 7.81 8.71
CA THR A 37 -1.59 9.23 8.56
C THR A 37 -2.58 9.98 7.67
N ILE A 38 -3.03 9.36 6.57
CA ILE A 38 -4.05 9.94 5.68
C ILE A 38 -5.37 10.12 6.42
N ASP A 39 -5.81 9.12 7.18
CA ASP A 39 -7.04 9.20 7.99
C ASP A 39 -6.95 10.32 9.03
N ALA A 40 -5.80 10.45 9.69
CA ALA A 40 -5.55 11.55 10.63
C ALA A 40 -5.58 12.91 9.93
N LEU A 41 -4.99 13.04 8.73
CA LEU A 41 -5.04 14.26 7.92
C LEU A 41 -6.48 14.62 7.53
N VAL A 42 -7.29 13.65 7.11
CA VAL A 42 -8.72 13.85 6.80
C VAL A 42 -9.46 14.37 8.04
N ALA A 43 -9.27 13.73 9.20
CA ALA A 43 -9.92 14.13 10.45
C ALA A 43 -9.51 15.55 10.88
N MET A 44 -8.20 15.86 10.84
CA MET A 44 -7.70 17.20 11.15
C MET A 44 -8.29 18.25 10.21
N THR A 45 -8.41 17.93 8.92
CA THR A 45 -8.98 18.84 7.93
C THR A 45 -10.45 19.14 8.25
N ALA A 46 -11.24 18.14 8.63
CA ALA A 46 -12.64 18.33 9.04
C ALA A 46 -12.77 19.21 10.29
N VAL A 47 -11.88 19.03 11.28
CA VAL A 47 -11.82 19.89 12.48
C VAL A 47 -11.47 21.34 12.11
N CYS A 48 -10.48 21.54 11.22
CA CYS A 48 -10.12 22.87 10.74
C CYS A 48 -11.26 23.54 9.96
N GLU A 49 -11.98 22.81 9.10
CA GLU A 49 -13.15 23.34 8.39
C GLU A 49 -14.24 23.81 9.35
N HIS A 50 -14.46 23.06 10.43
CA HIS A 50 -15.46 23.42 11.43
C HIS A 50 -15.05 24.65 12.25
N GLY A 51 -13.78 24.72 12.68
CA GLY A 51 -13.32 25.78 13.57
C GLY A 51 -12.92 27.09 12.87
N GLN A 52 -12.39 27.01 11.64
CA GLN A 52 -11.82 28.15 10.91
C GLN A 52 -12.55 28.45 9.59
N GLY A 53 -13.53 27.62 9.22
CA GLY A 53 -14.17 27.67 7.91
C GLY A 53 -13.28 27.10 6.81
N ILE A 54 -13.82 27.08 5.58
CA ILE A 54 -13.10 26.58 4.40
C ILE A 54 -12.12 27.65 3.91
N THR A 55 -10.89 27.60 4.43
CA THR A 55 -9.80 28.47 3.97
C THR A 55 -9.11 27.91 2.72
N GLU A 56 -8.39 28.75 1.97
CA GLU A 56 -7.63 28.30 0.80
C GLU A 56 -6.57 27.24 1.14
N LYS A 57 -5.99 27.31 2.34
CA LYS A 57 -5.07 26.30 2.85
C LYS A 57 -5.76 24.94 3.02
N VAL A 58 -6.96 24.95 3.59
CA VAL A 58 -7.78 23.75 3.79
C VAL A 58 -8.22 23.14 2.45
N LYS A 59 -8.63 23.97 1.48
CA LYS A 59 -8.93 23.49 0.12
C LYS A 59 -7.72 22.84 -0.54
N THR A 60 -6.55 23.50 -0.46
CA THR A 60 -5.29 22.98 -1.01
C THR A 60 -4.92 21.64 -0.36
N LEU A 61 -5.04 21.55 0.97
CA LEU A 61 -4.76 20.32 1.70
C LEU A 61 -5.70 19.18 1.27
N LYS A 62 -7.00 19.45 1.06
CA LYS A 62 -7.96 18.44 0.57
C LYS A 62 -7.60 17.92 -0.81
N VAL A 63 -7.13 18.78 -1.71
CA VAL A 63 -6.66 18.37 -3.04
C VAL A 63 -5.43 17.44 -2.92
N VAL A 64 -4.48 17.81 -2.07
CA VAL A 64 -3.28 16.97 -1.83
C VAL A 64 -3.64 15.62 -1.20
N ILE A 65 -4.55 15.60 -0.22
CA ILE A 65 -5.04 14.35 0.39
C ILE A 65 -5.74 13.48 -0.65
N ALA A 66 -6.57 14.04 -1.52
CA ALA A 66 -7.24 13.30 -2.58
C ALA A 66 -6.25 12.68 -3.59
N ALA A 67 -5.21 13.43 -3.97
CA ALA A 67 -4.13 12.90 -4.81
C ALA A 67 -3.39 11.75 -4.10
N LEU A 68 -3.07 11.92 -2.82
CA LEU A 68 -2.38 10.89 -2.03
C LEU A 68 -3.20 9.61 -1.88
N ILE A 69 -4.53 9.71 -1.69
CA ILE A 69 -5.43 8.55 -1.67
C ILE A 69 -5.35 7.79 -2.99
N ASN A 70 -5.42 8.50 -4.12
CA ASN A 70 -5.33 7.90 -5.45
C ASN A 70 -3.96 7.24 -5.68
N ASP A 71 -2.88 7.84 -5.19
CA ASP A 71 -1.54 7.24 -5.29
C ASP A 71 -1.43 5.95 -4.44
N VAL A 72 -2.03 5.92 -3.25
CA VAL A 72 -2.09 4.71 -2.42
C VAL A 72 -2.93 3.61 -3.09
N ASP A 73 -4.05 3.96 -3.73
CA ASP A 73 -4.88 3.02 -4.47
C ASP A 73 -4.14 2.44 -5.70
N GLN A 74 -3.40 3.27 -6.43
CA GLN A 74 -2.53 2.83 -7.52
C GLN A 74 -1.41 1.92 -7.03
N LEU A 75 -0.79 2.26 -5.90
CA LEU A 75 0.22 1.40 -5.28
C LEU A 75 -0.41 0.04 -4.98
N LYS A 76 -1.59 0.00 -4.35
CA LYS A 76 -2.37 -1.22 -4.05
C LYS A 76 -2.60 -2.08 -5.29
N SER A 77 -2.98 -1.46 -6.41
CA SER A 77 -3.27 -2.13 -7.69
C SER A 77 -2.01 -2.65 -8.42
N THR A 78 -0.94 -1.85 -8.49
CA THR A 78 0.28 -2.18 -9.25
C THR A 78 0.91 -3.49 -8.75
N ASP A 79 0.96 -3.68 -7.44
CA ASP A 79 1.52 -4.87 -6.81
C ASP A 79 0.70 -6.15 -7.08
N MET A 80 -0.63 -6.02 -7.22
CA MET A 80 -1.47 -7.16 -7.62
C MET A 80 -1.16 -7.61 -9.05
N SER A 81 -0.81 -6.69 -9.96
CA SER A 81 -0.41 -7.10 -11.32
C SER A 81 0.98 -7.74 -11.37
N ILE A 82 1.96 -7.18 -10.64
CA ILE A 82 3.36 -7.65 -10.65
C ILE A 82 3.50 -8.99 -9.90
N ILE A 83 2.78 -9.19 -8.79
CA ILE A 83 2.83 -10.44 -8.01
C ILE A 83 2.07 -11.57 -8.71
N PHE A 84 0.94 -11.28 -9.38
CA PHE A 84 0.14 -12.30 -10.07
C PHE A 84 0.49 -12.50 -11.55
N GLY A 85 1.37 -11.66 -12.12
CA GLY A 85 1.87 -11.82 -13.49
C GLY A 85 0.81 -11.68 -14.56
N MET A 86 -0.14 -10.76 -14.40
CA MET A 86 -1.06 -10.33 -15.46
C MET A 86 -0.46 -9.22 -16.29
#